data_AF-A0A3A9JEU7-F1
#
_entry.id   AF-A0A3A9JEU7-F1
#
_cell.length_a   1.000
_cell.length_b   1.000
_cell.length_c   1.000
_cell.angle_alpha   90.00
_cell.angle_beta   90.00
_cell.angle_gamma   90.00
#
_symmetry.space_group_name_H-M   'P 1'
#
loop_
_entity.id
_entity.type
_entity.pdbx_description
1 polymer ?
#
loop_
_entity_poly.entity_id
_entity_poly.type
_entity_poly.pdbx_seq_one_letter_code
_entity_poly.pdbx_strand_id
1 'polypeptide(L)' 'MDSRPGPPYGRRMRILAVDGALARASAAVWADGRVLARAAVDGARGQPTQLPLLARQVLREAGLE' A
#
# COMPACT_ATOMS: atom_id res chain seq x y z
N MET A 1 2.45 32.38 16.57
CA MET A 1 3.41 31.45 15.93
C MET A 1 3.17 30.09 16.54
N ASP A 2 2.50 29.20 15.81
CA ASP A 2 2.20 27.84 16.29
C ASP A 2 3.47 27.00 16.14
N SER A 3 4.21 26.86 17.23
CA SER A 3 5.47 26.11 17.30
C SER A 3 5.25 24.61 17.52
N ARG A 4 4.04 24.09 17.27
CA ARG A 4 3.80 22.65 17.37
C ARG A 4 4.58 21.95 16.25
N PRO A 5 5.45 20.98 16.58
CA PRO A 5 6.03 20.13 15.55
C PRO A 5 4.87 19.53 14.74
N GLY A 6 4.92 19.69 13.42
CA GLY A 6 3.95 19.07 12.53
C GLY A 6 3.82 17.59 12.88
N PRO A 7 2.63 16.99 12.74
CA PRO A 7 2.41 15.61 13.13
C PRO A 7 3.55 14.71 12.61
N PRO A 8 4.04 13.74 13.40
CA PRO A 8 5.28 12.99 13.15
C PRO A 8 5.30 12.20 11.83
N TYR A 9 4.17 12.22 11.14
CA TYR A 9 3.84 11.60 9.90
C TYR A 9 4.43 12.32 8.66
N GLY A 10 4.77 13.61 8.73
CA GLY A 10 5.00 14.43 7.53
C GLY A 10 6.22 14.14 6.64
N ARG A 11 7.24 13.39 7.10
CA ARG A 11 8.47 13.12 6.32
C ARG A 11 8.95 11.66 6.32
N ARG A 12 8.16 10.77 6.94
CA ARG A 12 8.43 9.34 7.08
C ARG A 12 7.19 8.48 6.87
N MET A 13 6.05 9.09 6.52
CA MET A 13 4.82 8.34 6.27
C MET A 13 4.98 7.44 5.06
N ARG A 14 4.77 6.15 5.30
CA ARG A 14 4.60 5.14 4.27
C ARG A 14 3.19 4.62 4.40
N ILE A 15 2.51 4.51 3.27
CA ILE A 15 1.12 4.05 3.21
C ILE A 15 1.12 2.76 2.41
N LEU A 16 0.60 1.69 3.01
CA LEU A 16 0.19 0.49 2.30
C LEU A 16 -1.30 0.61 2.02
N ALA A 17 -1.66 0.72 0.75
CA ALA A 17 -3.05 0.68 0.29
C ALA A 17 -3.36 -0.73 -0.20
N VAL A 18 -4.51 -1.26 0.20
CA VAL A 18 -5.04 -2.56 -0.22
C VAL A 18 -6.49 -2.39 -0.60
N ASP A 19 -6.86 -2.86 -1.78
CA ASP A 19 -8.23 -2.79 -2.29
C ASP A 19 -8.66 -4.15 -2.86
N GLY A 20 -9.80 -4.63 -2.38
CA GLY A 20 -10.46 -5.84 -2.85
C GLY A 20 -11.90 -5.59 -3.30
N ALA A 21 -12.30 -4.34 -3.53
CA ALA A 21 -13.61 -4.02 -4.06
C ALA A 21 -13.71 -4.48 -5.53
N LEU A 22 -14.90 -4.99 -5.92
CA LEU A 22 -15.23 -5.44 -7.29
C LEU A 22 -14.39 -6.65 -7.74
N ALA A 23 -14.40 -6.98 -9.03
CA ALA A 23 -13.68 -8.12 -9.63
C ALA A 23 -12.18 -7.86 -9.81
N ARG A 24 -11.49 -7.23 -8.85
CA ARG A 24 -10.04 -6.99 -8.90
C ARG A 24 -9.42 -6.79 -7.51
N ALA A 25 -8.36 -7.53 -7.21
CA ALA A 25 -7.56 -7.32 -6.00
C ALA A 25 -6.33 -6.48 -6.35
N SER A 26 -5.98 -5.50 -5.51
CA SER A 26 -4.79 -4.68 -5.70
C SER A 26 -4.15 -4.23 -4.40
N ALA A 27 -2.85 -3.95 -4.46
CA ALA A 27 -2.08 -3.37 -3.38
C ALA A 27 -1.04 -2.38 -3.93
N ALA A 28 -0.70 -1.36 -3.14
CA ALA A 28 0.35 -0.41 -3.48
C ALA A 28 1.04 0.16 -2.23
N VAL A 29 2.34 0.44 -2.35
CA VAL A 29 3.13 1.17 -1.35
C VAL A 29 3.38 2.58 -1.86
N TRP A 30 3.05 3.57 -1.03
CA TRP A 30 3.34 4.97 -1.27
C TRP A 30 4.28 5.52 -0.20
N ALA A 31 5.24 6.36 -0.62
CA ALA A 31 6.09 7.13 0.27
C ALA A 31 6.49 8.44 -0.41
N ASP A 32 6.54 9.53 0.34
CA ASP A 32 7.10 10.82 -0.09
C ASP A 32 6.58 11.30 -1.46
N GLY A 33 5.27 11.18 -1.68
CA GLY A 33 4.62 11.63 -2.93
C GLY A 33 4.70 10.63 -4.09
N ARG A 34 5.29 9.45 -3.91
CA ARG A 34 5.55 8.49 -4.99
C ARG A 34 5.04 7.09 -4.64
N VAL A 35 4.56 6.39 -5.66
CA VAL A 35 4.27 4.96 -5.57
C VAL A 35 5.59 4.19 -5.72
N LEU A 36 5.99 3.47 -4.68
CA LEU A 36 7.22 2.67 -4.67
C LEU A 36 7.00 1.30 -5.32
N ALA A 37 5.85 0.68 -5.07
CA ALA A 37 5.47 -0.61 -5.64
C ALA A 37 3.94 -0.68 -5.81
N ARG A 38 3.48 -1.45 -6.79
CA ARG A 38 2.05 -1.72 -7.01
C ARG A 38 1.86 -3.08 -7.65
N ALA A 39 0.81 -3.80 -7.25
CA ALA A 39 0.42 -5.05 -7.85
C ALA A 39 -1.11 -5.13 -7.92
N ALA A 40 -1.62 -5.79 -8.95
CA ALA A 40 -3.05 -6.03 -9.09
C ALA A 40 -3.31 -7.31 -9.88
N VAL A 41 -4.39 -8.00 -9.52
CA VAL A 41 -4.84 -9.25 -10.13
C VAL A 41 -6.34 -9.15 -10.35
N ASP A 42 -6.80 -9.51 -11.55
CA ASP A 42 -8.23 -9.59 -11.86
C ASP A 42 -8.89 -10.70 -11.04
N GLY A 43 -10.09 -10.42 -10.55
CA GLY A 43 -10.79 -11.20 -9.56
C GLY A 43 -11.61 -12.34 -10.17
N ALA A 44 -11.40 -13.54 -9.63
CA ALA A 44 -12.35 -14.65 -9.64
C ALA A 44 -12.73 -15.00 -8.18
N ARG A 45 -13.62 -15.99 -7.98
CA ARG A 45 -14.00 -16.50 -6.63
C ARG A 45 -12.73 -16.76 -5.79
N GLY A 46 -12.70 -16.22 -4.56
CA GLY A 46 -11.55 -16.34 -3.66
C GLY A 46 -10.65 -15.09 -3.59
N GLN A 47 -10.94 -14.04 -4.35
CA GLN A 47 -10.21 -12.76 -4.38
C GLN A 47 -9.75 -12.19 -3.02
N PRO A 48 -10.51 -12.24 -1.91
CA PRO A 48 -10.02 -11.72 -0.63
C PRO A 48 -8.75 -12.42 -0.13
N THR A 49 -8.49 -13.68 -0.54
CA THR A 49 -7.29 -14.43 -0.13
C THR A 49 -6.04 -14.01 -0.90
N GLN A 50 -6.19 -13.27 -2.02
CA GLN A 50 -5.06 -12.74 -2.78
C GLN A 50 -4.46 -11.48 -2.14
N LEU A 51 -5.25 -10.75 -1.33
CA LEU A 51 -4.81 -9.47 -0.75
C LEU A 51 -3.58 -9.60 0.15
N PRO A 52 -3.47 -10.61 1.06
CA PRO A 52 -2.24 -10.79 1.85
C PRO A 52 -1.00 -11.09 0.98
N LEU A 53 -1.17 -11.83 -0.12
CA LEU A 53 -0.07 -12.14 -1.04
C LEU A 53 0.38 -10.90 -1.81
N LEU A 54 -0.58 -10.10 -2.31
CA LEU A 54 -0.29 -8.84 -2.99
C LEU A 54 0.36 -7.83 -2.04
N ALA A 55 -0.10 -7.72 -0.79
CA ALA A 55 0.50 -6.87 0.23
C ALA A 55 1.97 -7.25 0.46
N ARG A 56 2.25 -8.54 0.70
CA ARG A 56 3.63 -9.02 0.88
C ARG A 56 4.51 -8.78 -0.34
N GLN A 57 3.96 -8.95 -1.54
CA GLN A 57 4.69 -8.68 -2.79
C GLN A 57 5.12 -7.21 -2.85
N VAL A 58 4.19 -6.26 -2.67
CA VAL A 58 4.50 -4.83 -2.80
C VAL A 58 5.39 -4.32 -1.66
N LEU A 59 5.31 -4.92 -0.47
CA LEU A 59 6.21 -4.59 0.65
C LEU A 59 7.65 -5.03 0.34
N ARG A 60 7.84 -6.23 -0.19
CA ARG A 60 9.16 -6.71 -0.63
C ARG A 60 9.72 -5.88 -1.78
N GLU A 61 8.91 -5.57 -2.79
CA GLU A 61 9.32 -4.72 -3.92
C GLU A 61 9.68 -3.29 -3.48
N ALA A 62 9.04 -2.80 -2.42
CA ALA A 62 9.37 -1.51 -1.81
C ALA A 62 10.55 -1.56 -0.82
N GLY A 63 11.16 -2.73 -0.59
CA GLY A 63 12.29 -2.91 0.33
C GLY A 63 11.92 -2.75 1.81
N LEU A 64 10.68 -3.09 2.18
CA LEU A 64 10.15 -2.92 3.53
C LEU A 64 10.03 -4.23 4.33
N GLU A 65 10.18 -5.39 3.67
CA GLU A 65 10.10 -6.74 4.24
C GLU A 65 10.95 -7.76 3.46
#